data_AF-A0A2G9P0I7-F1
#
_entry.id   AF-A0A2G9P0I7-F1
#
_cell.length_a   1.000
_cell.length_b   1.000
_cell.length_c   1.000
_cell.angle_alpha   90.00
_cell.angle_beta   90.00
_cell.angle_gamma   90.00
#
_symmetry.space_group_name_H-M   'P 1'
#
loop_
_entity.id
_entity.type
_entity.pdbx_description
1 polymer ?
#
loop_
_entity_poly.entity_id
_entity_poly.type
_entity_poly.pdbx_seq_one_letter_code
_entity_poly.pdbx_strand_id
1 'polypeptide(L)'
;KLLRLAGVDQLHTGAIVGKMEGNVREILEMNEWLRSDFYGLKPVLPVASGGVDPTRVPRLLDLAGTELVINAGGGIHGHPCGTRAGARALRQSMDAWMAGKSLRDYAKTHVELGQALEEWGNR
;
A
#
# COMPACT_ATOMS: atom_id res chain seq x y z
N LYS A 1 11.18 11.02 14.16
CA LYS A 1 12.34 11.95 14.29
C LYS A 1 13.68 11.27 14.52
N LEU A 2 13.89 10.57 15.64
CA LEU A 2 15.19 9.96 15.97
C LEU A 2 15.70 8.99 14.91
N LEU A 3 14.81 8.15 14.34
CA LEU A 3 15.19 7.20 13.30
C LEU A 3 15.65 7.88 12.00
N ARG A 4 15.00 8.98 11.59
CA ARG A 4 15.44 9.79 10.45
C ARG A 4 16.82 10.41 10.70
N LEU A 5 17.08 10.88 11.92
CA LEU A 5 18.40 11.39 12.31
C LEU A 5 19.46 10.28 12.30
N ALA A 6 19.10 9.06 12.70
CA ALA A 6 19.96 7.90 12.65
C ALA A 6 20.24 7.40 11.21
N GLY A 7 19.56 7.95 10.20
CA GLY A 7 19.83 7.68 8.79
C GLY A 7 19.04 6.52 8.19
N VAL A 8 17.86 6.17 8.72
CA VAL A 8 16.99 5.18 8.05
C VAL A 8 16.44 5.73 6.74
N ASP A 9 16.43 4.91 5.68
CA ASP A 9 15.86 5.29 4.38
C ASP A 9 14.34 5.07 4.31
N GLN A 10 13.82 4.11 5.08
CA GLN A 10 12.40 3.75 5.11
C GLN A 10 11.92 3.52 6.55
N LEU A 11 10.66 3.85 6.84
CA LEU A 11 10.09 3.67 8.17
C LEU A 11 8.64 3.21 8.12
N HIS A 12 8.32 2.15 8.85
CA HIS A 12 6.94 1.74 9.11
C HIS A 12 6.20 2.81 9.91
N THR A 13 5.12 3.36 9.32
CA THR A 13 4.31 4.43 9.94
C THR A 13 2.90 3.98 10.32
N GLY A 14 2.48 2.79 9.91
CA GLY A 14 1.22 2.17 10.30
C GLY A 14 0.37 1.73 9.11
N ALA A 15 -0.87 1.36 9.40
CA ALA A 15 -1.85 0.96 8.40
C ALA A 15 -2.90 2.07 8.24
N ILE A 16 -3.01 2.61 7.03
CA ILE A 16 -4.07 3.55 6.64
C ILE A 16 -5.32 2.80 6.17
N VAL A 17 -5.12 1.59 5.65
CA VAL A 17 -6.16 0.68 5.20
C VAL A 17 -5.79 -0.73 5.67
N GLY A 18 -6.81 -1.59 5.81
CA GLY A 18 -6.63 -2.99 6.15
C GLY A 18 -7.09 -3.32 7.58
N LYS A 19 -6.68 -4.49 8.08
CA LYS A 19 -7.19 -5.03 9.34
C LYS A 19 -6.69 -4.27 10.57
N MET A 20 -5.52 -3.62 10.49
CA MET A 20 -4.87 -2.95 11.62
C MET A 20 -4.89 -1.42 11.45
N GLU A 21 -5.97 -0.88 10.90
CA GLU A 21 -6.13 0.55 10.65
C GLU A 21 -5.97 1.37 11.94
N GLY A 22 -5.07 2.34 11.90
CA GLY A 22 -4.82 3.29 12.99
C GLY A 22 -5.54 4.62 12.75
N ASN A 23 -5.13 5.66 13.49
CA ASN A 23 -5.60 7.00 13.22
C ASN A 23 -5.00 7.50 11.89
N VAL A 24 -5.81 7.49 10.83
CA VAL A 24 -5.40 7.89 9.47
C VAL A 24 -4.75 9.27 9.45
N ARG A 25 -5.30 10.23 10.20
CA ARG A 25 -4.78 11.61 10.23
C ARG A 25 -3.38 11.66 10.81
N GLU A 26 -3.16 11.01 11.95
CA GLU A 26 -1.83 10.96 12.59
C GLU A 26 -0.79 10.28 11.70
N ILE A 27 -1.17 9.20 11.00
CA ILE A 27 -0.29 8.49 10.08
C ILE A 27 0.09 9.39 8.89
N LEU A 28 -0.87 10.12 8.31
CA LEU A 28 -0.61 11.03 7.20
C LEU A 28 0.27 12.21 7.61
N GLU A 29 0.00 12.83 8.77
CA GLU A 29 0.84 13.89 9.32
C GLU A 29 2.28 13.39 9.57
N MET A 30 2.44 12.14 10.03
CA MET A 30 3.76 11.52 10.19
C MET A 30 4.47 11.29 8.85
N ASN A 31 3.74 10.82 7.83
CA ASN A 31 4.27 10.59 6.48
C ASN A 31 4.71 11.90 5.82
N GLU A 32 3.98 12.99 6.03
CA GLU A 32 4.39 14.34 5.60
C GLU A 32 5.64 14.80 6.35
N TRP A 33 5.70 14.63 7.67
CA TRP A 33 6.88 14.97 8.46
C TRP A 33 8.14 14.21 8.04
N LEU A 34 8.02 12.93 7.67
CA LEU A 34 9.16 12.14 7.16
C LEU A 34 9.74 12.68 5.86
N ARG A 35 8.96 13.45 5.10
CA ARG A 35 9.34 14.06 3.82
C ARG A 35 9.63 15.55 3.90
N SER A 36 9.30 16.21 5.02
CA SER A 36 9.57 17.63 5.21
C SER A 36 11.06 17.93 5.24
N ASP A 37 11.44 19.19 5.08
CA ASP A 37 12.82 19.60 5.40
C ASP A 37 13.14 19.31 6.87
N PHE A 38 14.37 18.84 7.11
CA PHE A 38 14.88 18.57 8.45
C PHE A 38 16.40 18.71 8.44
N TYR A 39 16.89 19.96 8.52
CA TYR A 39 18.31 20.30 8.51
C TYR A 39 19.06 19.75 7.29
N GLY A 40 18.42 19.76 6.11
CA GLY A 40 19.01 19.24 4.87
C GLY A 40 19.16 17.71 4.82
N LEU A 41 18.60 16.97 5.79
CA LEU A 41 18.57 15.52 5.74
C LEU A 41 17.61 15.04 4.65
N LYS A 42 18.00 13.95 3.98
CA LYS A 42 17.16 13.30 2.97
C LYS A 42 15.79 12.89 3.55
N PRO A 43 14.72 12.88 2.73
CA PRO A 43 13.43 12.30 3.08
C PRO A 43 13.54 10.83 3.47
N VAL A 44 12.60 10.36 4.29
CA VAL A 44 12.43 8.94 4.63
C VAL A 44 11.15 8.45 3.99
N LEU A 45 11.20 7.30 3.31
CA LEU A 45 10.06 6.74 2.63
C LEU A 45 9.14 6.04 3.66
N PRO A 46 7.88 6.47 3.81
CA PRO A 46 6.94 5.79 4.70
C PRO A 46 6.61 4.39 4.18
N VAL A 47 6.45 3.43 5.10
CA VAL A 47 6.04 2.06 4.78
C VAL A 47 4.64 1.83 5.35
N ALA A 48 3.65 1.74 4.45
CA ALA A 48 2.29 1.37 4.80
C ALA A 48 2.21 -0.15 4.98
N SER A 49 1.80 -0.59 6.17
CA SER A 49 1.79 -2.01 6.54
C SER A 49 0.68 -2.27 7.56
N GLY A 50 -0.14 -3.30 7.32
CA GLY A 50 -1.13 -3.76 8.31
C GLY A 50 -2.37 -4.39 7.71
N GLY A 51 -2.18 -5.50 6.99
CA GLY A 51 -3.28 -6.22 6.34
C GLY A 51 -3.71 -5.60 5.01
N VAL A 52 -2.75 -5.09 4.24
CA VAL A 52 -2.97 -4.63 2.87
C VAL A 52 -2.98 -5.83 1.93
N ASP A 53 -3.99 -5.91 1.09
CA ASP A 53 -4.17 -6.86 -0.01
C ASP A 53 -4.46 -6.09 -1.31
N PRO A 54 -4.51 -6.77 -2.48
CA PRO A 54 -4.71 -6.11 -3.76
C PRO A 54 -5.94 -5.19 -3.85
N THR A 55 -7.03 -5.49 -3.16
CA THR A 55 -8.29 -4.72 -3.28
C THR A 55 -8.20 -3.35 -2.60
N ARG A 56 -7.27 -3.17 -1.66
CA ARG A 56 -7.12 -1.95 -0.85
C ARG A 56 -6.09 -0.96 -1.38
N VAL A 57 -5.29 -1.36 -2.38
CA VAL A 57 -4.23 -0.52 -2.97
C VAL A 57 -4.74 0.82 -3.51
N PRO A 58 -5.85 0.92 -4.27
CA PRO A 58 -6.34 2.20 -4.79
C PRO A 58 -6.65 3.19 -3.67
N ARG A 59 -7.39 2.76 -2.64
CA ARG A 59 -7.75 3.61 -1.51
C ARG A 59 -6.52 4.07 -0.72
N LEU A 60 -5.52 3.20 -0.57
CA LEU A 60 -4.25 3.56 0.05
C LEU A 60 -3.55 4.68 -0.74
N LEU A 61 -3.47 4.55 -2.05
CA LEU A 61 -2.83 5.54 -2.92
C LEU A 61 -3.61 6.86 -2.97
N ASP A 62 -4.95 6.82 -2.98
CA ASP A 62 -5.80 8.01 -2.91
C ASP A 62 -5.56 8.82 -1.62
N LEU A 63 -5.29 8.14 -0.51
CA LEU A 63 -5.09 8.78 0.80
C LEU A 63 -3.62 9.20 1.03
N ALA A 64 -2.67 8.33 0.69
CA ALA A 64 -1.26 8.49 1.07
C ALA A 64 -0.37 9.05 -0.07
N GLY A 65 -0.88 9.08 -1.29
CA GLY A 65 -0.10 9.40 -2.49
C GLY A 65 0.75 8.22 -2.97
N THR A 66 1.80 8.51 -3.72
CA THR A 66 2.66 7.51 -4.38
C THR A 66 4.05 7.37 -3.75
N GLU A 67 4.43 8.31 -2.88
CA GLU A 67 5.74 8.35 -2.23
C GLU A 67 5.74 7.50 -0.95
N LEU A 68 5.49 6.20 -1.10
CA LEU A 68 5.50 5.22 -0.02
C LEU A 68 5.89 3.82 -0.50
N VAL A 69 6.22 2.95 0.44
CA VAL A 69 6.29 1.50 0.24
C VAL A 69 4.98 0.88 0.71
N ILE A 70 4.38 0.03 -0.13
CA ILE A 70 3.25 -0.81 0.25
C ILE A 70 3.79 -2.18 0.67
N ASN A 71 3.66 -2.51 1.95
CA ASN A 71 4.04 -3.82 2.47
C ASN A 71 2.79 -4.71 2.61
N ALA A 72 2.65 -5.67 1.70
CA ALA A 72 1.48 -6.53 1.56
C ALA A 72 1.81 -8.01 1.79
N GLY A 73 2.45 -8.35 2.91
CA GLY A 73 2.85 -9.74 3.22
C GLY A 73 1.70 -10.75 3.12
N GLY A 74 0.75 -10.70 4.07
CA GLY A 74 -0.39 -11.62 4.08
C GLY A 74 -1.30 -11.51 2.84
N GLY A 75 -1.46 -10.31 2.28
CA GLY A 75 -2.26 -10.09 1.07
C GLY A 75 -1.64 -10.70 -0.19
N ILE A 76 -0.31 -10.82 -0.27
CA ILE A 76 0.38 -11.53 -1.35
C ILE A 76 0.33 -13.03 -1.12
N HIS A 77 0.75 -13.50 0.06
CA HIS A 77 0.89 -14.94 0.31
C HIS A 77 -0.46 -15.66 0.44
N GLY A 78 -1.51 -14.96 0.87
CA GLY A 78 -2.87 -15.49 1.03
C GLY A 78 -3.69 -15.59 -0.26
N HIS A 79 -3.13 -15.22 -1.42
CA HIS A 79 -3.82 -15.32 -2.70
C HIS A 79 -4.15 -16.80 -3.03
N PRO A 80 -5.35 -17.12 -3.55
CA PRO A 80 -5.79 -18.52 -3.78
C PRO A 80 -4.86 -19.30 -4.71
N CYS A 81 -4.24 -18.62 -5.68
CA CYS A 81 -3.23 -19.21 -6.58
C CYS A 81 -1.77 -19.02 -6.11
N GLY A 82 -1.56 -18.73 -4.83
CA GLY A 82 -0.25 -18.64 -4.20
C GLY A 82 0.49 -17.32 -4.40
N THR A 83 1.71 -17.25 -3.86
CA THR A 83 2.51 -16.02 -3.67
C THR A 83 2.76 -15.26 -4.98
N ARG A 84 3.12 -15.96 -6.06
CA ARG A 84 3.40 -15.33 -7.35
C ARG A 84 2.16 -14.62 -7.90
N ALA A 85 1.00 -15.27 -7.79
CA ALA A 85 -0.25 -14.70 -8.24
C ALA A 85 -0.66 -13.50 -7.36
N GLY A 86 -0.50 -13.59 -6.03
CA GLY A 86 -0.76 -12.47 -5.14
C GLY A 86 0.11 -11.24 -5.40
N ALA A 87 1.41 -11.45 -5.67
CA ALA A 87 2.31 -10.36 -6.06
C ALA A 87 1.88 -9.72 -7.39
N ARG A 88 1.43 -10.53 -8.35
CA ARG A 88 0.91 -10.06 -9.63
C ARG A 88 -0.41 -9.28 -9.46
N ALA A 89 -1.33 -9.77 -8.64
CA ALA A 89 -2.58 -9.10 -8.31
C ALA A 89 -2.35 -7.72 -7.65
N LEU A 90 -1.41 -7.63 -6.71
CA LEU A 90 -1.04 -6.36 -6.07
C LEU A 90 -0.52 -5.34 -7.10
N ARG A 91 0.35 -5.80 -8.02
CA ARG A 91 0.85 -4.97 -9.12
C ARG A 91 -0.24 -4.55 -10.08
N GLN A 92 -1.10 -5.46 -10.50
CA GLN A 92 -2.25 -5.16 -11.36
C GLN A 92 -3.20 -4.16 -10.72
N SER A 93 -3.39 -4.20 -9.40
CA SER A 93 -4.21 -3.23 -8.69
C SER A 93 -3.61 -1.81 -8.72
N MET A 94 -2.30 -1.71 -8.53
CA MET A 94 -1.56 -0.44 -8.68
C MET A 94 -1.64 0.08 -10.13
N ASP A 95 -1.42 -0.79 -11.12
CA ASP A 95 -1.48 -0.42 -12.54
C ASP A 95 -2.90 0.04 -12.93
N ALA A 96 -3.94 -0.58 -12.39
CA ALA A 96 -5.32 -0.17 -12.58
C ALA A 96 -5.58 1.25 -12.05
N TRP A 97 -5.11 1.55 -10.83
CA TRP A 97 -5.21 2.89 -10.23
C TRP A 97 -4.45 3.94 -11.07
N MET A 98 -3.21 3.63 -11.47
CA MET A 98 -2.42 4.53 -12.34
C MET A 98 -3.09 4.80 -13.69
N ALA A 99 -3.81 3.82 -14.23
CA ALA A 99 -4.57 3.94 -15.46
C ALA A 99 -5.95 4.60 -15.29
N GLY A 100 -6.33 5.01 -14.07
CA GLY A 100 -7.65 5.56 -13.76
C GLY A 100 -8.80 4.58 -13.98
N LYS A 101 -8.53 3.27 -13.92
CA LYS A 101 -9.51 2.20 -14.13
C LYS A 101 -9.99 1.64 -12.81
N SER A 102 -11.28 1.28 -12.75
CA SER A 102 -11.80 0.51 -11.62
C SER A 102 -11.11 -0.87 -11.57
N LEU A 103 -10.90 -1.40 -10.36
CA LEU A 103 -10.33 -2.76 -10.22
C LEU A 103 -11.18 -3.82 -10.92
N ARG A 104 -12.51 -3.67 -10.87
CA ARG A 104 -13.45 -4.60 -11.52
C ARG A 104 -13.30 -4.58 -13.04
N ASP A 105 -13.11 -3.41 -13.65
CA ASP A 105 -12.90 -3.33 -15.10
C ASP A 105 -11.52 -3.86 -15.49
N TYR A 106 -10.49 -3.56 -14.69
CA TYR A 106 -9.14 -4.06 -14.96
C TYR A 106 -9.04 -5.58 -14.82
N ALA A 107 -9.74 -6.15 -13.86
CA ALA A 107 -9.80 -7.60 -13.60
C ALA A 107 -10.37 -8.42 -14.76
N LYS A 108 -11.18 -7.83 -15.66
CA LYS A 108 -11.74 -8.52 -16.83
C LYS A 108 -10.66 -9.15 -17.73
N THR A 109 -9.46 -8.59 -17.74
CA THR A 109 -8.31 -9.11 -18.50
C THR A 109 -7.12 -9.49 -17.62
N HIS A 110 -7.28 -9.44 -16.30
CA HIS A 110 -6.22 -9.66 -15.31
C HIS A 110 -6.71 -10.66 -14.25
N VAL A 111 -6.47 -11.94 -14.52
CA VAL A 111 -7.06 -13.05 -13.75
C VAL A 111 -6.66 -13.03 -12.29
N GLU A 112 -5.41 -12.69 -11.95
CA GLU A 112 -4.96 -12.67 -10.56
C GLU A 112 -5.66 -11.56 -9.76
N LEU A 113 -5.83 -10.37 -10.34
CA LEU A 113 -6.64 -9.32 -9.73
C LEU A 113 -8.11 -9.74 -9.57
N GLY A 114 -8.67 -10.43 -10.57
CA GLY A 114 -10.04 -10.98 -10.49
C GLY A 114 -10.19 -11.94 -9.32
N GLN A 115 -9.27 -12.90 -9.18
CA GLN A 115 -9.25 -13.86 -8.08
C GLN A 115 -9.08 -13.18 -6.72
N ALA A 116 -8.24 -12.15 -6.63
CA ALA A 116 -8.10 -11.34 -5.41
C ALA A 116 -9.40 -10.59 -5.05
N LEU A 117 -10.12 -10.06 -6.04
CA LEU A 117 -11.42 -9.41 -5.83
C LEU A 117 -12.50 -10.40 -5.38
N GLU A 118 -12.50 -11.63 -5.88
CA GLU A 118 -13.42 -12.68 -5.42
C GLU A 118 -13.14 -13.06 -3.96
N GLU A 119 -11.87 -13.19 -3.58
CA GLU A 119 -11.46 -13.58 -2.23
C GLU A 119 -11.69 -12.48 -1.18
N TRP A 120 -11.38 -11.21 -1.52
CA TRP A 120 -11.35 -10.10 -0.55
C TRP A 120 -12.29 -8.94 -0.88
N GLY A 121 -12.83 -8.83 -2.10
CA GLY A 121 -13.54 -7.63 -2.57
C GLY A 121 -14.89 -7.36 -1.91
N ASN A 122 -15.38 -8.27 -1.07
CA ASN A 122 -16.61 -8.12 -0.28
C ASN A 122 -16.34 -7.98 1.24
N ARG A 123 -15.08 -7.78 1.65
CA ARG A 123 -14.68 -7.69 3.07
C ARG A 123 -14.37 -6.27 3.52
#